data_AF-A0A4Y2BYY6-F1
#
_entry.id   AF-A0A4Y2BYY6-F1
#
_cell.length_a   1.000
_cell.length_b   1.000
_cell.length_c   1.000
_cell.angle_alpha   90.00
_cell.angle_beta   90.00
_cell.angle_gamma   90.00
#
_symmetry.space_group_name_H-M   'P 1'
#
loop_
_entity.id
_entity.type
_entity.pdbx_description
1 polymer ?
#
loop_
_entity_poly.entity_id
_entity_poly.type
_entity_poly.pdbx_seq_one_letter_code
_entity_poly.pdbx_strand_id
1 'polypeptide(L)'
;MKTLSKTRERFYWDRLRADVEKWCRECHACGAETKIKGRLQRYNVGAPFERMALDILGPLPVTTKGNRYVLVLMDYFTKWPEAIPIPDQEASTVAEELVRSWISCYGVPMILHSDQGTNFNSALFTELCIPLGILNTRTTALHPESDGMVKRFNRMILNHLSLFVSRNQTDWDTHLPLFLLAYRSAEHEVT
;
A
#
# COMPACT_ATOMS: atom_id res chain seq x y z
N MET A 1 12.56 -10.90 -25.89
CA MET A 1 11.24 -10.75 -26.55
C MET A 1 10.86 -12.10 -27.16
N LYS A 2 9.75 -12.72 -26.74
CA LYS A 2 9.39 -14.10 -27.14
C LYS A 2 9.18 -14.26 -28.65
N THR A 3 8.60 -13.24 -29.30
CA THR A 3 8.40 -13.19 -30.77
C THR A 3 9.71 -13.28 -31.53
N LEU A 4 10.73 -12.51 -31.13
CA LEU A 4 12.06 -12.52 -31.76
C LEU A 4 12.73 -13.89 -31.69
N SER A 5 12.58 -14.61 -30.56
CA SER A 5 13.16 -15.95 -30.40
C SER A 5 12.57 -16.93 -31.41
N LYS A 6 11.24 -16.97 -31.52
CA LYS A 6 10.54 -17.87 -32.46
C LYS A 6 10.79 -17.53 -33.93
N THR A 7 10.92 -16.24 -34.27
CA THR A 7 11.21 -15.82 -35.64
C THR A 7 12.61 -16.25 -36.07
N ARG A 8 13.59 -16.14 -35.18
CA ARG A 8 14.99 -16.53 -35.46
C ARG A 8 15.20 -18.03 -35.62
N GLU A 9 14.30 -18.86 -35.10
CA GLU A 9 14.37 -20.32 -35.29
C GLU A 9 14.09 -20.75 -36.73
N ARG A 10 13.41 -19.90 -37.52
CA ARG A 10 12.93 -20.27 -38.87
C ARG A 10 13.35 -19.33 -39.98
N PHE A 11 13.73 -18.10 -39.65
CA PHE A 11 13.99 -17.04 -40.63
C PHE A 11 15.19 -16.19 -40.24
N TYR A 12 15.88 -15.65 -41.26
CA TYR A 12 16.98 -14.71 -41.11
C TYR A 12 16.93 -13.65 -42.22
N TRP A 13 17.12 -12.39 -41.85
CA TRP A 13 17.37 -11.28 -42.77
C TRP A 13 18.08 -10.13 -42.05
N ASP A 14 18.64 -9.19 -42.82
CA ASP A 14 19.29 -8.01 -42.26
C ASP A 14 18.28 -7.15 -41.48
N ARG A 15 18.64 -6.71 -40.28
CA ARG A 15 17.77 -5.97 -39.35
C ARG A 15 16.52 -6.70 -38.84
N LEU A 16 16.46 -8.04 -38.91
CA LEU A 16 15.36 -8.86 -38.36
C LEU A 16 14.90 -8.44 -36.96
N ARG A 17 15.84 -8.14 -36.06
CA ARG A 17 15.52 -7.66 -34.71
C ARG A 17 14.73 -6.35 -34.73
N ALA A 18 15.18 -5.37 -35.51
CA ALA A 18 14.56 -4.06 -35.59
C ALA A 18 13.15 -4.15 -36.16
N ASP A 19 12.94 -5.00 -37.17
CA ASP A 19 11.63 -5.19 -37.79
C ASP A 19 10.64 -5.88 -36.86
N VAL A 20 11.07 -6.91 -36.12
CA VAL A 20 10.19 -7.57 -35.14
C VAL A 20 9.86 -6.62 -33.99
N GLU A 21 10.82 -5.82 -33.52
CA GLU A 21 10.57 -4.81 -32.49
C GLU A 21 9.61 -3.72 -32.97
N LYS A 22 9.78 -3.24 -34.21
CA LYS A 22 8.88 -2.28 -34.84
C LYS A 22 7.47 -2.84 -34.97
N TRP A 23 7.33 -4.06 -35.49
CA TRP A 23 6.04 -4.75 -35.60
C TRP A 23 5.34 -4.90 -34.24
N CYS A 24 6.06 -5.34 -33.21
CA CYS A 24 5.48 -5.46 -31.86
C CYS A 24 5.06 -4.11 -31.27
N ARG A 25 5.75 -3.00 -31.63
CA ARG A 25 5.43 -1.65 -31.17
C ARG A 25 4.21 -1.06 -31.89
N GLU A 26 4.07 -1.32 -33.18
CA GLU A 26 2.96 -0.83 -34.02
C GLU A 26 1.71 -1.71 -33.93
N CYS A 27 1.83 -2.94 -33.43
CA CYS A 27 0.70 -3.83 -33.24
C CYS A 27 -0.30 -3.26 -32.22
N HIS A 28 -1.50 -2.90 -32.69
CA HIS A 28 -2.55 -2.34 -31.86
C HIS A 28 -2.91 -3.22 -30.65
N ALA A 29 -2.91 -4.55 -30.82
CA ALA A 29 -3.21 -5.49 -29.74
C ALA A 29 -2.08 -5.58 -28.70
N CYS A 30 -0.82 -5.45 -29.09
CA CYS A 30 0.33 -5.49 -28.17
C CYS A 30 0.66 -4.11 -27.56
N GLY A 31 0.46 -3.04 -28.32
CA GLY A 31 0.72 -1.66 -27.91
C GLY A 31 -0.29 -1.13 -26.89
N ALA A 32 -1.52 -1.65 -26.91
CA ALA A 32 -2.56 -1.31 -25.94
C ALA A 32 -2.21 -1.73 -24.50
N GLU A 33 -1.35 -2.75 -24.32
CA GLU A 33 -0.93 -3.24 -22.99
C GLU A 33 0.43 -2.72 -22.53
N THR A 34 1.24 -2.10 -23.39
CA THR A 34 2.50 -1.50 -22.98
C THR A 34 2.27 -0.20 -22.23
N LYS A 35 1.95 -0.31 -20.92
CA LYS A 35 2.05 0.82 -20.00
C LYS A 35 3.49 1.36 -20.09
N ILE A 36 3.62 2.58 -20.63
CA ILE A 36 4.84 3.38 -20.45
C ILE A 36 5.01 3.50 -18.94
N LYS A 37 5.95 2.74 -18.37
CA LYS A 37 6.34 2.92 -16.97
C LYS A 37 7.07 4.26 -16.92
N GLY A 38 6.34 5.30 -16.51
CA GLY A 38 6.93 6.59 -16.21
C GLY A 38 8.13 6.42 -15.28
N ARG A 39 9.08 7.35 -15.37
CA ARG A 39 10.24 7.36 -14.47
C ARG A 39 9.71 7.64 -13.06
N LEU A 40 9.88 6.66 -12.17
CA LEU A 40 9.48 6.76 -10.76
C LEU A 40 10.02 8.06 -10.15
N GLN A 41 9.11 8.92 -9.68
CA GLN A 41 9.47 10.14 -8.97
C GLN A 41 9.46 9.82 -7.48
N ARG A 42 10.64 9.77 -6.87
CA ARG A 42 10.74 9.61 -5.42
C ARG A 42 10.26 10.91 -4.76
N TYR A 43 9.16 10.85 -4.04
CA TYR A 43 8.81 11.90 -3.10
C TYR A 43 9.70 11.73 -1.88
N ASN A 44 10.73 12.56 -1.75
CA ASN A 44 11.62 12.51 -0.59
C ASN A 44 10.88 13.08 0.62
N VAL A 45 10.89 12.32 1.71
CA VAL A 45 10.42 12.75 3.04
C VAL A 45 11.68 12.94 3.86
N GLY A 46 11.80 14.05 4.57
CA GLY A 46 13.03 14.48 5.26
C GLY A 46 13.07 14.19 6.75
N ALA A 47 11.92 13.94 7.38
CA ALA A 47 11.83 13.68 8.81
C ALA A 47 10.77 12.61 9.18
N PRO A 48 10.92 11.92 10.33
CA PRO A 48 9.85 11.10 10.90
C PRO A 48 8.56 11.90 11.04
N PHE A 49 7.42 11.26 10.74
CA PHE A 49 6.07 11.82 10.89
C PHE A 49 5.75 13.03 10.00
N GLU A 50 6.66 13.42 9.11
CA GLU A 50 6.39 14.44 8.09
C GLU A 50 5.30 13.95 7.14
N ARG A 51 5.35 12.68 6.74
CA ARG A 51 4.34 12.07 5.90
C ARG A 51 4.08 10.64 6.32
N MET A 52 2.81 10.35 6.53
CA MET A 52 2.32 9.03 6.86
C MET A 52 1.32 8.53 5.83
N ALA A 53 1.39 7.25 5.52
CA ALA A 53 0.39 6.57 4.73
C ALA A 53 -0.69 5.98 5.63
N LEU A 54 -1.93 6.00 5.15
CA LEU A 54 -3.13 5.46 5.79
C LEU A 54 -3.87 4.59 4.78
N ASP A 55 -4.14 3.34 5.12
CA ASP A 55 -4.86 2.40 4.26
C ASP A 55 -5.70 1.43 5.10
N ILE A 56 -6.69 0.79 4.49
CA ILE A 56 -7.52 -0.24 5.15
C ILE A 56 -7.41 -1.55 4.38
N LEU A 57 -6.92 -2.58 5.06
CA LEU A 57 -6.87 -3.94 4.55
C LEU A 57 -8.15 -4.71 4.95
N GLY A 58 -8.84 -5.29 3.96
CA GLY A 58 -9.95 -6.22 4.17
C GLY A 58 -11.02 -6.12 3.07
N PRO A 59 -12.20 -6.73 3.28
CA PRO A 59 -12.61 -7.45 4.48
C PRO A 59 -11.87 -8.77 4.69
N LEU A 60 -11.60 -9.10 5.96
CA LEU A 60 -11.11 -10.39 6.44
C LEU A 60 -12.25 -11.17 7.13
N PRO A 61 -12.10 -12.48 7.39
CA PRO A 61 -13.02 -13.23 8.25
C PRO A 61 -13.20 -12.54 9.61
N VAL A 62 -14.41 -12.58 10.18
CA VAL A 62 -14.67 -11.87 11.44
C VAL A 62 -13.98 -12.59 12.60
N THR A 63 -13.23 -11.84 13.42
CA THR A 63 -12.57 -12.42 14.61
C THR A 63 -13.54 -12.62 15.75
N THR A 64 -13.12 -13.36 16.79
CA THR A 64 -13.90 -13.48 18.03
C THR A 64 -14.16 -12.13 18.72
N LYS A 65 -13.33 -11.12 18.44
CA LYS A 65 -13.49 -9.75 18.94
C LYS A 65 -14.35 -8.87 18.02
N GLY A 66 -14.88 -9.40 16.92
CA GLY A 66 -15.70 -8.67 15.97
C GLY A 66 -14.92 -7.87 14.93
N ASN A 67 -13.59 -8.02 14.85
CA ASN A 67 -12.77 -7.30 13.88
C ASN A 67 -12.92 -7.90 12.48
N ARG A 68 -12.96 -7.03 11.46
CA ARG A 68 -13.12 -7.42 10.05
C ARG A 68 -12.08 -6.76 9.13
N TYR A 69 -11.46 -5.68 9.57
CA TYR A 69 -10.49 -4.93 8.79
C TYR A 69 -9.25 -4.64 9.60
N VAL A 70 -8.19 -4.23 8.93
CA VAL A 70 -6.97 -3.73 9.56
C VAL A 70 -6.70 -2.32 9.05
N LEU A 71 -6.73 -1.34 9.95
CA LEU A 71 -6.22 -0.01 9.68
C LEU A 71 -4.69 -0.08 9.68
N VAL A 72 -4.10 0.30 8.55
CA VAL A 72 -2.66 0.28 8.36
C VAL A 72 -2.15 1.71 8.30
N LEU A 73 -1.18 2.00 9.16
CA LEU A 73 -0.46 3.26 9.24
C LEU A 73 1.01 2.99 8.96
N MET A 74 1.64 3.81 8.14
CA MET A 74 3.08 3.67 7.88
C MET A 74 3.75 5.02 7.70
N ASP A 75 4.80 5.27 8.47
CA ASP A 75 5.64 6.44 8.28
C ASP A 75 6.53 6.29 7.04
N TYR A 76 6.52 7.28 6.14
CA TYR A 76 7.31 7.22 4.92
C TYR A 76 8.80 7.39 5.17
N PHE A 77 9.22 8.03 6.25
CA PHE A 77 10.64 8.25 6.54
C PHE A 77 11.27 7.02 7.19
N THR A 78 10.81 6.66 8.39
CA THR A 78 11.34 5.54 9.18
C THR A 78 10.90 4.17 8.70
N LYS A 79 9.88 4.11 7.83
CA LYS A 79 9.19 2.86 7.43
C LYS A 79 8.48 2.15 8.59
N TRP A 80 8.27 2.83 9.72
CA TRP A 80 7.61 2.28 10.88
C TRP A 80 6.12 1.99 10.60
N PRO A 81 5.66 0.73 10.72
CA PRO A 81 4.25 0.39 10.55
C PRO A 81 3.48 0.30 11.85
N GLU A 82 2.18 0.56 11.78
CA GLU A 82 1.16 0.08 12.72
C GLU A 82 0.05 -0.64 11.94
N ALA A 83 -0.48 -1.71 12.54
CA ALA A 83 -1.57 -2.50 11.99
C ALA A 83 -2.61 -2.75 13.08
N ILE A 84 -3.73 -2.04 12.98
CA ILE A 84 -4.74 -1.95 14.04
C ILE A 84 -6.01 -2.67 13.57
N PRO A 85 -6.46 -3.73 14.25
CA PRO A 85 -7.70 -4.41 13.89
C PRO A 85 -8.92 -3.54 14.21
N ILE A 86 -9.85 -3.42 13.26
CA ILE A 86 -11.08 -2.62 13.39
C ILE A 86 -12.32 -3.41 12.94
N PRO A 87 -13.52 -3.14 13.50
CA PRO A 87 -14.75 -3.84 13.16
C PRO A 87 -15.35 -3.42 11.81
N ASP A 88 -15.19 -2.16 11.43
CA ASP A 88 -15.75 -1.54 10.24
C ASP A 88 -14.79 -0.48 9.66
N GLN A 89 -15.17 0.11 8.52
CA GLN A 89 -14.40 1.16 7.88
C GLN A 89 -15.03 2.55 8.10
N GLU A 90 -15.90 2.70 9.10
CA GLU A 90 -16.55 3.98 9.35
C GLU A 90 -15.53 5.03 9.75
N ALA A 91 -15.76 6.28 9.31
CA ALA A 91 -14.82 7.36 9.57
C ALA A 91 -14.62 7.63 11.07
N SER A 92 -15.67 7.45 11.88
CA SER A 92 -15.62 7.53 13.34
C SER A 92 -14.64 6.53 13.93
N THR A 93 -14.77 5.25 13.55
CA THR A 93 -13.87 4.16 13.97
C THR A 93 -12.43 4.46 13.57
N VAL A 94 -12.20 4.83 12.32
CA VAL A 94 -10.85 5.15 11.82
C VAL A 94 -10.24 6.34 12.57
N ALA A 95 -11.01 7.41 12.80
CA ALA A 95 -10.55 8.60 13.51
C ALA A 95 -10.22 8.30 14.97
N GLU A 96 -11.08 7.53 15.66
CA GLU A 96 -10.82 7.11 17.04
C GLU A 96 -9.53 6.30 17.13
N GLU A 97 -9.34 5.32 16.25
CA GLU A 97 -8.13 4.50 16.24
C GLU A 97 -6.88 5.29 15.87
N LEU A 98 -6.98 6.24 14.93
CA LEU A 98 -5.86 7.12 14.60
C LEU A 98 -5.43 7.93 15.83
N VAL A 99 -6.39 8.51 16.57
CA VAL A 99 -6.09 9.29 17.77
C VAL A 99 -5.52 8.39 18.86
N ARG A 100 -6.21 7.28 19.16
CA ARG A 100 -5.90 6.39 20.28
C ARG A 100 -4.60 5.63 20.07
N SER A 101 -4.42 5.02 18.91
CA SER A 101 -3.34 4.07 18.66
C SER A 101 -2.09 4.74 18.06
N TRP A 102 -2.24 5.92 17.43
CA TRP A 102 -1.11 6.65 16.88
C TRP A 102 -0.82 7.97 17.58
N ILE A 103 -1.74 8.94 17.49
CA ILE A 103 -1.47 10.32 17.94
C ILE A 103 -1.12 10.36 19.43
N SER A 104 -1.79 9.56 20.25
CA SER A 104 -1.52 9.50 21.69
C SER A 104 -0.14 8.92 22.04
N CYS A 105 0.44 8.09 21.17
CA CYS A 105 1.70 7.39 21.42
C CYS A 105 2.89 8.06 20.74
N TYR A 106 2.70 8.58 19.53
CA TYR A 106 3.78 9.06 18.66
C TYR A 106 3.68 10.55 18.32
N GLY A 107 2.53 11.17 18.56
CA GLY A 107 2.26 12.56 18.20
C GLY A 107 1.57 12.75 16.86
N VAL A 108 1.41 14.01 16.46
CA VAL A 108 0.64 14.43 15.30
C VAL A 108 1.53 14.47 14.04
N PRO A 109 1.17 13.77 12.96
CA PRO A 109 1.91 13.87 11.70
C PRO A 109 1.60 15.16 10.95
N MET A 110 2.55 15.64 10.13
CA MET A 110 2.30 16.83 9.30
C MET A 110 1.36 16.53 8.13
N ILE A 111 1.56 15.37 7.48
CA ILE A 111 0.79 14.95 6.31
C ILE A 111 0.25 13.54 6.51
N LEU A 112 -1.07 13.38 6.42
CA LEU A 112 -1.70 12.07 6.24
C LEU A 112 -1.97 11.87 4.76
N HIS A 113 -1.60 10.69 4.24
CA HIS A 113 -1.77 10.32 2.86
C HIS A 113 -2.63 9.06 2.75
N SER A 114 -3.86 9.21 2.26
CA SER A 114 -4.76 8.09 2.06
C SER A 114 -4.98 7.78 0.57
N ASP A 115 -5.56 6.62 0.29
CA ASP A 115 -6.17 6.36 -1.01
C ASP A 115 -7.47 7.18 -1.19
N GLN A 116 -8.16 6.98 -2.33
CA GLN A 116 -9.41 7.66 -2.65
C GLN A 116 -10.64 6.99 -2.00
N GLY A 117 -10.44 6.13 -0.99
CA GLY A 117 -11.54 5.52 -0.24
C GLY A 117 -12.45 6.58 0.39
N THR A 118 -13.76 6.37 0.30
CA THR A 118 -14.78 7.29 0.82
C THR A 118 -14.66 7.52 2.34
N ASN A 119 -14.10 6.55 3.06
CA ASN A 119 -13.98 6.56 4.51
C ASN A 119 -13.06 7.69 5.02
N PHE A 120 -12.02 8.02 4.24
CA PHE A 120 -11.06 9.08 4.56
C PHE A 120 -11.49 10.46 4.06
N ASN A 121 -12.65 10.54 3.39
CA ASN A 121 -13.24 11.75 2.81
C ASN A 121 -14.45 12.27 3.61
N SER A 122 -14.64 11.81 4.84
CA SER A 122 -15.74 12.29 5.67
C SER A 122 -15.47 13.70 6.20
N ALA A 123 -16.55 14.44 6.48
CA ALA A 123 -16.47 15.70 7.21
C ALA A 123 -15.76 15.51 8.56
N LEU A 124 -16.00 14.36 9.21
CA LEU A 124 -15.36 14.00 10.47
C LEU A 124 -13.83 13.97 10.37
N PHE A 125 -13.26 13.37 9.33
CA PHE A 125 -11.80 13.32 9.17
C PHE A 125 -11.21 14.71 8.92
N THR A 126 -11.96 15.58 8.24
CA THR A 126 -11.59 16.98 8.01
C THR A 126 -11.61 17.78 9.33
N GLU A 127 -12.68 17.65 10.11
CA GLU A 127 -12.84 18.27 11.43
C GLU A 127 -11.81 17.76 12.45
N LEU A 128 -11.31 16.52 12.29
CA LEU A 128 -10.19 16.01 13.08
C LEU A 128 -8.86 16.66 12.66
N CYS A 129 -8.59 16.75 11.36
CA CYS A 129 -7.30 17.19 10.83
C CYS A 129 -7.04 18.69 11.00
N ILE A 130 -8.07 19.53 10.83
CA ILE A 130 -7.96 21.00 10.92
C ILE A 130 -7.38 21.47 12.26
N PRO A 131 -7.94 21.12 13.43
CA PRO A 131 -7.44 21.60 14.71
C PRO A 131 -6.06 21.01 15.06
N LEU A 132 -5.74 19.83 14.52
CA LEU A 132 -4.44 19.19 14.69
C LEU A 132 -3.37 19.72 13.72
N GLY A 133 -3.75 20.57 12.75
CA GLY A 133 -2.84 21.09 11.73
C GLY A 133 -2.35 20.03 10.73
N ILE A 134 -3.09 18.92 10.58
CA ILE A 134 -2.72 17.83 9.68
C ILE A 134 -3.15 18.17 8.25
N LEU A 135 -2.22 18.12 7.31
CA LEU A 135 -2.54 18.21 5.88
C LEU A 135 -2.96 16.84 5.36
N ASN A 136 -4.24 16.67 5.04
CA ASN A 136 -4.73 15.44 4.42
C ASN A 136 -4.51 15.47 2.89
N THR A 137 -3.77 14.50 2.37
CA THR A 137 -3.44 14.36 0.94
C THR A 137 -3.92 13.03 0.40
N ARG A 138 -4.13 12.94 -0.92
CA ARG A 138 -4.69 11.75 -1.56
C ARG A 138 -3.82 11.22 -2.67
N THR A 139 -3.89 9.92 -2.89
CA THR A 139 -3.30 9.29 -4.07
C THR A 139 -4.04 9.79 -5.31
N THR A 140 -3.34 10.37 -6.30
CA THR A 140 -3.94 10.63 -7.61
C THR A 140 -4.03 9.32 -8.38
N ALA A 141 -5.00 9.17 -9.29
CA ALA A 141 -5.22 7.93 -10.07
C ALA A 141 -3.98 7.43 -10.86
N LEU A 142 -2.94 8.25 -10.97
CA LEU A 142 -1.72 8.03 -11.76
C LEU A 142 -0.44 7.85 -10.91
N HIS A 143 -0.50 7.85 -9.57
CA HIS A 143 0.67 7.67 -8.70
C HIS A 143 0.62 6.40 -7.84
N PRO A 144 0.77 5.20 -8.45
CA PRO A 144 0.80 3.91 -7.74
C PRO A 144 2.02 3.72 -6.82
N GLU A 145 2.96 4.67 -6.83
CA GLU A 145 4.27 4.58 -6.18
C GLU A 145 4.20 4.97 -4.70
N SER A 146 3.46 6.04 -4.38
CA SER A 146 3.15 6.44 -3.00
C SER A 146 2.42 5.31 -2.27
N ASP A 147 1.42 4.75 -2.92
CA ASP A 147 0.60 3.66 -2.41
C ASP A 147 1.30 2.30 -2.44
N GLY A 148 2.36 2.15 -3.24
CA GLY A 148 3.09 0.91 -3.41
C GLY A 148 3.82 0.43 -2.16
N MET A 149 4.13 1.33 -1.21
CA MET A 149 4.75 0.96 0.06
C MET A 149 3.75 0.25 0.98
N VAL A 150 2.60 0.86 1.21
CA VAL A 150 1.55 0.27 2.06
C VAL A 150 0.96 -0.98 1.42
N LYS A 151 0.72 -0.99 0.10
CA LYS A 151 0.29 -2.21 -0.61
C LYS A 151 1.23 -3.39 -0.44
N ARG A 152 2.54 -3.13 -0.40
CA ARG A 152 3.55 -4.17 -0.12
C ARG A 152 3.43 -4.68 1.31
N PHE A 153 3.25 -3.77 2.26
CA PHE A 153 3.06 -4.12 3.66
C PHE A 153 1.79 -4.94 3.90
N ASN A 154 0.67 -4.53 3.30
CA ASN A 154 -0.59 -5.28 3.35
C ASN A 154 -0.43 -6.71 2.82
N ARG A 155 0.33 -6.89 1.73
CA ARG A 155 0.64 -8.22 1.20
C ARG A 155 1.49 -9.03 2.19
N MET A 156 2.42 -8.41 2.91
CA MET A 156 3.21 -9.09 3.94
C MET A 156 2.34 -9.52 5.13
N ILE A 157 1.40 -8.67 5.57
CA ILE A 157 0.40 -9.03 6.58
C ILE A 157 -0.38 -10.27 6.11
N LEU A 158 -0.96 -10.25 4.91
CA LEU A 158 -1.75 -11.37 4.39
C LEU A 158 -0.93 -12.66 4.28
N ASN A 159 0.32 -12.57 3.82
CA ASN A 159 1.22 -13.72 3.73
C ASN A 159 1.50 -14.30 5.12
N HIS A 160 1.81 -13.44 6.10
CA HIS A 160 2.01 -13.88 7.47
C HIS A 160 0.75 -14.54 8.04
N LEU A 161 -0.40 -13.86 7.96
CA LEU A 161 -1.66 -14.40 8.46
C LEU A 161 -2.01 -15.75 7.83
N SER A 162 -1.74 -15.96 6.54
CA SER A 162 -2.01 -17.25 5.90
C SER A 162 -1.21 -18.44 6.48
N LEU A 163 -0.11 -18.18 7.20
CA LEU A 163 0.73 -19.21 7.82
C LEU A 163 0.37 -19.48 9.28
N PHE A 164 -0.11 -18.48 10.02
CA PHE A 164 -0.25 -18.54 11.48
C PHE A 164 -1.69 -18.58 11.99
N VAL A 165 -2.65 -18.15 11.16
CA VAL A 165 -4.06 -18.07 11.56
C VAL A 165 -4.66 -19.47 11.71
N SER A 166 -5.54 -19.64 12.70
CA SER A 166 -6.25 -20.90 12.94
C SER A 166 -7.09 -21.33 11.73
N ARG A 167 -7.48 -22.61 11.68
CA ARG A 167 -8.33 -23.15 10.61
C ARG A 167 -9.66 -22.39 10.43
N ASN A 168 -10.19 -21.86 11.53
CA ASN A 168 -11.46 -21.13 11.53
C ASN A 168 -11.28 -19.64 11.19
N GLN A 169 -10.04 -19.16 11.15
CA GLN A 169 -9.67 -17.79 10.78
C GLN A 169 -10.26 -16.69 11.67
N THR A 170 -10.57 -17.00 12.92
CA THR A 170 -11.21 -16.07 13.87
C THR A 170 -10.23 -15.38 14.82
N ASP A 171 -8.93 -15.60 14.68
CA ASP A 171 -7.87 -15.21 15.62
C ASP A 171 -6.78 -14.33 15.00
N TRP A 172 -6.93 -13.91 13.74
CA TRP A 172 -5.89 -13.17 13.01
C TRP A 172 -5.48 -11.85 13.67
N ASP A 173 -6.39 -11.20 14.40
CA ASP A 173 -6.13 -9.95 15.11
C ASP A 173 -5.13 -10.13 16.27
N THR A 174 -5.10 -11.31 16.88
CA THR A 174 -4.15 -11.63 17.96
C THR A 174 -2.72 -11.86 17.46
N HIS A 175 -2.54 -12.16 16.17
CA HIS A 175 -1.22 -12.39 15.56
C HIS A 175 -0.56 -11.10 15.08
N LEU A 176 -1.32 -10.02 14.86
CA LEU A 176 -0.78 -8.75 14.35
C LEU A 176 0.34 -8.15 15.23
N PRO A 177 0.27 -8.13 16.57
CA PRO A 177 1.36 -7.60 17.39
C PRO A 177 2.67 -8.38 17.24
N LEU A 178 2.60 -9.71 17.11
CA LEU A 178 3.78 -10.56 16.91
C LEU A 178 4.37 -10.36 15.52
N PHE A 179 3.53 -10.21 14.50
CA PHE A 179 3.97 -9.82 13.16
C PHE A 179 4.68 -8.46 13.16
N LEU A 180 4.09 -7.45 13.81
CA LEU A 180 4.67 -6.11 13.88
C LEU A 180 6.02 -6.12 14.61
N LEU A 181 6.17 -6.88 15.69
CA LEU A 181 7.45 -7.05 16.37
C LEU A 181 8.51 -7.66 15.44
N ALA A 182 8.17 -8.74 14.74
CA ALA A 182 9.08 -9.39 13.79
C ALA A 182 9.45 -8.45 12.63
N TYR A 183 8.48 -7.68 12.12
CA TYR A 183 8.71 -6.72 11.04
C TYR A 183 9.62 -5.57 11.49
N ARG A 184 9.35 -4.95 12.66
CA ARG A 184 10.12 -3.81 13.18
C ARG A 184 11.56 -4.17 13.55
N SER A 185 11.83 -5.43 13.85
CA SER A 185 13.17 -5.93 14.18
C SER A 185 13.97 -6.42 12.97
N ALA A 186 13.34 -6.52 11.79
CA ALA A 186 14.01 -6.93 10.56
C ALA A 186 14.74 -5.75 9.89
N GLU A 187 15.95 -6.01 9.38
CA GLU A 187 16.67 -5.06 8.54
C GLU A 187 15.95 -4.87 7.21
N HIS A 188 15.71 -3.62 6.83
CA HIS A 188 15.10 -3.27 5.56
C HIS A 188 16.20 -2.74 4.63
N GLU A 189 16.34 -3.31 3.43
CA GLU A 189 17.36 -2.90 2.43
C GLU A 189 17.28 -1.40 2.01
N VAL A 190 16.27 -0.66 2.47
CA VAL A 190 15.97 0.72 2.05
C VAL A 190 16.27 1.74 3.17
N THR A 191 16.65 1.28 4.36
CA THR A 191 17.07 2.10 5.52
C THR A 191 18.52 1.79 5.86
#